data_AF-A0A140H4U5-F1
#
_entry.id   AF-A0A140H4U5-F1
#
_cell.length_a   1.000
_cell.length_b   1.000
_cell.length_c   1.000
_cell.angle_alpha   90.00
_cell.angle_beta   90.00
_cell.angle_gamma   90.00
#
_symmetry.space_group_name_H-M   'P 1'
#
loop_
_entity.id
_entity.type
_entity.pdbx_description
1 polymer ?
#
loop_
_entity_poly.entity_id
_entity_poly.type
_entity_poly.pdbx_seq_one_letter_code
_entity_poly.pdbx_strand_id
1 'polypeptide(L)'
;VNRLSKGLNAVTSKLPFLNGRITYHTDNANNKISSVSRAAISMSDDNPNVLLREHRPAKELPGLARMKEESAPCHLFTDDLYSLPIFIDTTAKQSHPVLETTYAPIDGGLILNICVHHGVMDGQGLATLTDLWASFTRQQDQNENEVQQPTNLPDPDEPLTRTARLAAATNAAADPEITDIETSLQRFRNDRMLEQDIAASTEDSRKKTGRIFGFSSDKLKYAKQVLASNGCHVTTNSILNAMVWSNVTRVRLSRRTQPPPTLSARFFQMVDGRRQLLPEINNPGPYMGNVVLTSSADVALDTLVTTGHFNYLSISLMAPIARVIYGASRKVTSEYIGGFLKTLQKVEDPRSLGIGCMSRHGVDFISTSVANAPFYECDFG
;
A
#
# COMPACT_ATOMS: atom_id res chain seq x y z
N VAL A 1 7.36 13.48 -23.60
CA VAL A 1 8.05 12.16 -23.66
C VAL A 1 9.56 12.28 -23.51
N ASN A 2 10.29 12.97 -24.40
CA ASN A 2 11.76 13.08 -24.29
C ASN A 2 12.24 13.59 -22.91
N ARG A 3 11.64 14.68 -22.40
CA ARG A 3 11.92 15.17 -21.03
C ARG A 3 11.72 14.07 -19.98
N LEU A 4 10.56 13.41 -19.97
CA LEU A 4 10.26 12.30 -19.04
C LEU A 4 11.33 11.21 -19.11
N SER A 5 11.75 10.82 -20.32
CA SER A 5 12.80 9.82 -20.51
C SER A 5 14.15 10.26 -19.93
N LYS A 6 14.54 11.53 -20.12
CA LYS A 6 15.78 12.06 -19.53
C LYS A 6 15.70 12.12 -18.00
N GLY A 7 14.56 12.57 -17.46
CA GLY A 7 14.31 12.57 -16.02
C GLY A 7 14.38 11.15 -15.43
N LEU A 8 13.83 10.16 -16.13
CA LEU A 8 13.88 8.75 -15.71
C LEU A 8 15.32 8.23 -15.70
N ASN A 9 16.10 8.53 -16.74
CA ASN A 9 17.52 8.18 -16.78
C ASN A 9 18.26 8.80 -15.59
N ALA A 10 18.05 10.08 -15.29
CA ALA A 10 18.67 10.73 -14.13
C ALA A 10 18.30 10.06 -12.79
N VAL A 11 17.02 9.71 -12.60
CA VAL A 11 16.56 8.97 -11.40
C VAL A 11 17.27 7.63 -11.29
N THR A 12 17.27 6.83 -12.35
CA THR A 12 17.86 5.48 -12.32
C THR A 12 19.39 5.50 -12.24
N SER A 13 20.06 6.55 -12.71
CA SER A 13 21.48 6.77 -12.45
C SER A 13 21.77 7.14 -11.00
N LYS A 14 20.87 7.88 -10.34
CA LYS A 14 21.00 8.27 -8.94
C LYS A 14 20.60 7.16 -7.97
N LEU A 15 19.67 6.30 -8.37
CA LEU A 15 19.19 5.15 -7.60
C LEU A 15 19.34 3.87 -8.43
N PRO A 16 20.57 3.33 -8.54
CA PRO A 16 20.86 2.22 -9.46
C PRO A 16 19.99 0.99 -9.23
N PHE A 17 19.56 0.73 -7.98
CA PHE A 17 18.72 -0.42 -7.64
C PHE A 17 17.39 -0.48 -8.42
N LEU A 18 16.94 0.63 -8.99
CA LEU A 18 15.75 0.67 -9.84
C LEU A 18 15.93 -0.07 -11.18
N ASN A 19 17.17 -0.17 -11.68
CA ASN A 19 17.53 -1.03 -12.83
C ASN A 19 17.68 -2.51 -12.43
N GLY A 20 17.47 -2.84 -11.16
CA GLY A 20 17.59 -4.20 -10.65
C GLY A 20 16.47 -5.11 -11.08
N ARG A 21 16.66 -6.39 -10.75
CA ARG A 21 15.64 -7.44 -10.90
C ARG A 21 15.41 -8.11 -9.56
N ILE A 22 14.18 -8.53 -9.30
CA ILE A 22 13.81 -9.36 -8.16
C ILE A 22 14.00 -10.82 -8.54
N THR A 23 14.81 -11.52 -7.76
CA THR A 23 15.01 -12.96 -7.84
C THR A 23 14.49 -13.62 -6.57
N TYR A 24 13.91 -14.81 -6.71
CA TYR A 24 13.40 -15.59 -5.59
C TYR A 24 14.33 -16.78 -5.34
N HIS A 25 14.88 -16.84 -4.14
CA HIS A 25 15.80 -17.89 -3.71
C HIS A 25 15.13 -18.75 -2.63
N THR A 26 15.22 -20.07 -2.76
CA THR A 26 14.88 -21.01 -1.68
C THR A 26 16.16 -21.35 -0.93
N ASP A 27 16.25 -20.99 0.35
CA ASP A 27 17.43 -21.28 1.17
C ASP A 27 17.53 -22.80 1.43
N ASN A 28 18.57 -23.44 0.91
CA ASN A 28 18.92 -24.84 1.23
C ASN A 28 19.90 -24.94 2.41
N ALA A 29 19.91 -23.96 3.31
CA ALA A 29 20.84 -23.97 4.44
C ALA A 29 20.38 -24.98 5.52
N ASN A 30 21.24 -25.94 5.84
CA ASN A 30 21.14 -26.95 6.93
C ASN A 30 20.41 -28.28 6.66
N ASN A 31 20.36 -28.81 5.43
CA ASN A 31 19.70 -30.11 5.11
C ASN A 31 18.21 -30.19 5.52
N LYS A 32 17.61 -29.09 5.99
CA LYS A 32 16.18 -28.87 6.05
C LYS A 32 15.85 -28.01 4.84
N ILE A 33 15.06 -28.55 3.92
CA ILE A 33 14.54 -27.79 2.79
C ILE A 33 13.65 -26.68 3.39
N SER A 34 14.17 -25.45 3.49
CA SER A 34 13.28 -24.32 3.72
C SER A 34 12.50 -24.12 2.43
N SER A 35 11.21 -24.43 2.46
CA SER A 35 10.31 -24.31 1.31
C SER A 35 9.93 -22.86 0.98
N VAL A 36 10.55 -21.88 1.66
CA VAL A 36 10.14 -20.48 1.61
C VAL A 36 11.07 -19.69 0.69
N SER A 37 10.53 -19.24 -0.44
CA SER A 37 11.21 -18.31 -1.33
C SER A 37 11.44 -16.95 -0.67
N ARG A 38 12.68 -16.47 -0.63
CA ARG A 38 13.08 -15.12 -0.24
C ARG A 38 13.36 -14.29 -1.49
N ALA A 39 12.84 -13.07 -1.51
CA ALA A 39 13.09 -12.12 -2.60
C ALA A 39 14.37 -11.34 -2.34
N ALA A 40 15.23 -11.21 -3.34
CA ALA A 40 16.41 -10.37 -3.32
C ALA A 40 16.42 -9.45 -4.54
N ILE A 41 16.99 -8.25 -4.39
CA ILE A 41 17.31 -7.38 -5.52
C ILE A 41 18.65 -7.84 -6.09
N SER A 42 18.64 -8.28 -7.34
CA SER A 42 19.81 -8.62 -8.13
C SER A 42 20.18 -7.46 -9.04
N MET A 43 21.40 -6.97 -8.89
CA MET A 43 22.02 -5.94 -9.70
C MET A 43 23.10 -6.57 -10.58
N SER A 44 23.04 -6.29 -11.88
CA SER A 44 24.06 -6.67 -12.85
C SER A 44 24.17 -5.56 -13.89
N ASP A 45 25.38 -5.31 -14.39
CA ASP A 45 25.61 -4.37 -15.50
C ASP A 45 24.93 -4.82 -16.81
N ASP A 46 24.63 -6.12 -16.91
CA ASP A 46 23.88 -6.71 -18.03
C ASP A 46 22.36 -6.50 -17.92
N ASN A 47 21.86 -5.99 -16.79
CA ASN A 47 20.43 -5.72 -16.66
C ASN A 47 20.02 -4.61 -17.64
N PRO A 48 18.90 -4.76 -18.36
CA PRO A 48 18.44 -3.72 -19.26
C PRO A 48 18.07 -2.47 -18.46
N ASN A 49 18.52 -1.31 -18.94
CA ASN A 49 18.09 -0.03 -18.39
C ASN A 49 16.56 0.08 -18.39
N VAL A 50 16.01 0.73 -17.36
CA VAL A 50 14.60 1.09 -17.36
C VAL A 50 14.35 2.14 -18.44
N LEU A 51 13.40 1.87 -19.33
CA LEU A 51 13.01 2.76 -20.42
C LEU A 51 11.55 3.16 -20.28
N LEU A 52 11.24 4.40 -20.61
CA LEU A 52 9.87 4.86 -20.80
C LEU A 52 9.35 4.35 -22.15
N ARG A 53 8.54 3.30 -22.14
CA ARG A 53 7.99 2.70 -23.36
C ARG A 53 6.57 3.17 -23.64
N GLU A 54 6.26 3.39 -24.91
CA GLU A 54 4.87 3.56 -25.31
C GLU A 54 4.14 2.22 -25.17
N HIS A 55 2.98 2.23 -24.52
CA HIS A 55 2.13 1.07 -24.35
C HIS A 55 0.69 1.48 -24.59
N ARG A 56 0.07 0.92 -25.62
CA ARG A 56 -1.33 1.21 -25.97
C ARG A 56 -2.21 0.04 -25.54
N PRO A 57 -3.26 0.29 -24.74
CA PRO A 57 -4.23 -0.76 -24.42
C PRO A 57 -4.97 -1.20 -25.70
N ALA A 58 -5.58 -2.38 -25.66
CA ALA A 58 -6.32 -2.94 -26.78
C ALA A 58 -7.57 -2.12 -27.14
N LYS A 59 -8.16 -1.45 -26.14
CA LYS A 59 -9.26 -0.50 -26.35
C LYS A 59 -8.72 0.91 -26.37
N GLU A 60 -9.14 1.67 -27.38
CA GLU A 60 -8.79 3.09 -27.47
C GLU A 60 -9.30 3.85 -26.24
N LEU A 61 -8.40 4.64 -25.66
CA LEU A 61 -8.69 5.49 -24.51
C LEU A 61 -9.37 6.77 -24.97
N PRO A 62 -10.39 7.28 -24.26
CA PRO A 62 -10.94 8.59 -24.55
C PRO A 62 -9.90 9.70 -24.32
N GLY A 63 -10.07 10.83 -25.02
CA GLY A 63 -9.26 12.02 -24.76
C GLY A 63 -9.43 12.58 -23.35
N LEU A 64 -8.47 13.37 -22.89
CA LEU A 64 -8.42 13.93 -21.53
C LEU A 64 -9.68 14.74 -21.19
N ALA A 65 -10.20 15.51 -22.14
CA ALA A 65 -11.42 16.31 -21.93
C ALA A 65 -12.63 15.42 -21.57
N ARG A 66 -12.82 14.32 -22.31
CA ARG A 66 -13.89 13.36 -22.06
C ARG A 66 -13.68 12.57 -20.77
N MET A 67 -12.44 12.17 -20.47
CA MET A 67 -12.12 11.54 -19.19
C MET A 67 -12.49 12.44 -18.00
N LYS A 68 -12.25 13.75 -18.09
CA LYS A 68 -12.65 14.71 -17.05
C LYS A 68 -14.16 14.81 -16.91
N GLU A 69 -14.89 14.92 -18.03
CA GLU A 69 -16.35 14.98 -18.04
C GLU A 69 -16.99 13.74 -17.38
N GLU A 70 -16.47 12.55 -17.70
CA GLU A 70 -16.97 11.29 -17.16
C GLU A 70 -16.40 10.94 -15.76
N SER A 71 -15.57 11.81 -15.17
CA SER A 71 -14.86 11.56 -13.90
C SER A 71 -13.97 10.31 -13.91
N ALA A 72 -13.40 9.99 -15.06
CA ALA A 72 -12.42 8.91 -15.29
C ALA A 72 -12.81 7.57 -14.61
N PRO A 73 -13.91 6.92 -15.05
CA PRO A 73 -14.41 5.72 -14.39
C PRO A 73 -13.43 4.55 -14.49
N CYS A 74 -13.44 3.64 -13.49
CA CYS A 74 -12.47 2.54 -13.38
C CYS A 74 -12.30 1.70 -14.64
N HIS A 75 -13.36 1.53 -15.44
CA HIS A 75 -13.33 0.66 -16.62
C HIS A 75 -12.48 1.24 -17.77
N LEU A 76 -12.04 2.50 -17.67
CA LEU A 76 -11.04 3.07 -18.58
C LEU A 76 -9.62 2.62 -18.23
N PHE A 77 -9.40 2.15 -17.00
CA PHE A 77 -8.10 1.71 -16.51
C PHE A 77 -8.06 0.18 -16.43
N THR A 78 -8.00 -0.46 -17.59
CA THR A 78 -7.99 -1.91 -17.73
C THR A 78 -6.60 -2.51 -17.50
N ASP A 79 -6.56 -3.83 -17.25
CA ASP A 79 -5.32 -4.53 -16.88
C ASP A 79 -4.28 -4.57 -18.02
N ASP A 80 -4.71 -4.27 -19.25
CA ASP A 80 -3.82 -4.12 -20.41
C ASP A 80 -3.20 -2.73 -20.53
N LEU A 81 -3.36 -1.83 -19.54
CA LEU A 81 -2.62 -0.56 -19.49
C LEU A 81 -1.17 -0.73 -19.00
N TYR A 82 -0.87 -1.82 -18.32
CA TYR A 82 0.44 -2.11 -17.77
C TYR A 82 0.88 -3.51 -18.24
N SER A 83 2.20 -3.70 -18.39
CA SER A 83 2.76 -4.95 -18.95
C SER A 83 3.13 -6.00 -17.90
N LEU A 84 3.11 -5.64 -16.62
CA LEU A 84 3.46 -6.55 -15.52
C LEU A 84 2.24 -7.16 -14.84
N PRO A 85 2.31 -8.41 -14.39
CA PRO A 85 1.23 -9.00 -13.61
C PRO A 85 1.10 -8.31 -12.24
N ILE A 86 -0.14 -8.13 -11.77
CA ILE A 86 -0.41 -7.64 -10.40
C ILE A 86 0.13 -8.63 -9.36
N PHE A 87 -0.02 -9.93 -9.63
CA PHE A 87 0.39 -11.01 -8.74
C PHE A 87 1.50 -11.83 -9.40
N ILE A 88 2.61 -11.99 -8.67
CA ILE A 88 3.78 -12.74 -9.14
C ILE A 88 3.75 -14.14 -8.52
N ASP A 89 3.93 -15.15 -9.36
CA ASP A 89 4.20 -16.50 -8.91
C ASP A 89 5.66 -16.59 -8.43
N THR A 90 5.84 -16.55 -7.11
CA THR A 90 7.16 -16.63 -6.47
C THR A 90 7.79 -18.03 -6.55
N THR A 91 7.05 -19.03 -7.04
CA THR A 91 7.55 -20.40 -7.27
C THR A 91 8.16 -20.57 -8.66
N ALA A 92 7.78 -19.73 -9.63
CA ALA A 92 8.21 -19.83 -11.03
C ALA A 92 9.72 -19.56 -11.24
N LYS A 93 10.45 -19.16 -10.19
CA LYS A 93 11.88 -18.76 -10.22
C LYS A 93 12.21 -17.71 -11.29
N GLN A 94 11.20 -17.07 -11.87
CA GLN A 94 11.36 -16.02 -12.85
C GLN A 94 11.82 -14.75 -12.16
N SER A 95 12.74 -14.01 -12.80
CA SER A 95 13.12 -12.69 -12.32
C SER A 95 12.17 -11.63 -12.83
N HIS A 96 11.86 -10.65 -11.99
CA HIS A 96 10.94 -9.54 -12.33
C HIS A 96 11.67 -8.19 -12.23
N PRO A 97 11.38 -7.19 -13.07
CA PRO A 97 12.01 -5.88 -12.92
C PRO A 97 11.64 -5.24 -11.58
N VAL A 98 12.57 -4.47 -11.01
CA VAL A 98 12.26 -3.60 -9.85
C VAL A 98 11.27 -2.53 -10.28
N LEU A 99 11.58 -1.80 -11.36
CA LEU A 99 10.77 -0.73 -11.92
C LEU A 99 10.46 -0.99 -13.40
N GLU A 100 9.23 -0.74 -13.79
CA GLU A 100 8.83 -0.58 -15.18
C GLU A 100 8.00 0.69 -15.34
N THR A 101 8.25 1.41 -16.43
CA THR A 101 7.53 2.64 -16.76
C THR A 101 7.00 2.57 -18.19
N THR A 102 5.72 2.84 -18.36
CA THR A 102 5.10 2.97 -19.69
C THR A 102 4.26 4.23 -19.77
N TYR A 103 3.91 4.63 -20.99
CA TYR A 103 2.93 5.69 -21.20
C TYR A 103 1.98 5.33 -22.34
N ALA A 104 0.72 5.76 -22.22
CA ALA A 104 -0.27 5.70 -23.27
C ALA A 104 -0.62 7.12 -23.72
N PRO A 105 -0.35 7.52 -24.98
CA PRO A 105 -0.77 8.83 -25.48
C PRO A 105 -2.29 8.88 -25.61
N ILE A 106 -2.88 10.01 -25.24
CA ILE A 106 -4.31 10.30 -25.43
C ILE A 106 -4.48 11.69 -26.04
N ASP A 107 -5.64 11.99 -26.61
CA ASP A 107 -5.92 13.37 -27.03
C ASP A 107 -5.87 14.31 -25.82
N GLY A 108 -5.09 15.38 -25.93
CA GLY A 108 -4.86 16.36 -24.86
C GLY A 108 -3.96 15.90 -23.71
N GLY A 109 -3.27 14.76 -23.78
CA GLY A 109 -2.36 14.34 -22.71
C GLY A 109 -1.72 12.95 -22.87
N LEU A 110 -1.35 12.36 -21.74
CA LEU A 110 -0.89 10.96 -21.66
C LEU A 110 -1.30 10.35 -20.32
N ILE A 111 -1.40 9.03 -20.29
CA ILE A 111 -1.44 8.24 -19.05
C ILE A 111 -0.02 7.75 -18.79
N LEU A 112 0.52 8.04 -17.61
CA LEU A 112 1.82 7.55 -17.15
C LEU A 112 1.62 6.38 -16.19
N ASN A 113 2.22 5.23 -16.51
CA ASN A 113 2.20 4.05 -15.65
C ASN A 113 3.57 3.87 -14.98
N ILE A 114 3.57 3.74 -13.66
CA ILE A 114 4.75 3.49 -12.84
C ILE A 114 4.51 2.21 -12.05
N CYS A 115 5.15 1.13 -12.46
CA CYS A 115 5.01 -0.17 -11.84
C CYS A 115 6.27 -0.50 -11.07
N VAL A 116 6.15 -0.67 -9.75
CA VAL A 116 7.28 -1.08 -8.90
C VAL A 116 6.95 -2.37 -8.17
N HIS A 117 7.93 -3.26 -8.07
CA HIS A 117 7.78 -4.47 -7.29
C HIS A 117 7.57 -4.14 -5.79
N HIS A 118 6.41 -4.52 -5.24
CA HIS A 118 5.98 -4.09 -3.90
C HIS A 118 6.91 -4.56 -2.77
N GLY A 119 7.65 -5.66 -2.96
CA GLY A 119 8.72 -6.07 -2.02
C GLY A 119 9.88 -5.07 -1.89
N VAL A 120 10.03 -4.16 -2.86
CA VAL A 120 11.08 -3.12 -2.88
C VAL A 120 10.60 -1.84 -2.23
N MET A 121 9.38 -1.39 -2.51
CA MET A 121 8.83 -0.17 -1.93
C MET A 121 7.32 -0.27 -1.75
N ASP A 122 6.81 0.46 -0.77
CA ASP A 122 5.37 0.68 -0.59
C ASP A 122 4.89 1.92 -1.35
N GLY A 123 3.61 2.25 -1.20
CA GLY A 123 3.02 3.41 -1.87
C GLY A 123 3.66 4.76 -1.51
N GLN A 124 4.23 4.90 -0.31
CA GLN A 124 4.92 6.13 0.07
C GLN A 124 6.32 6.19 -0.57
N GLY A 125 7.03 5.07 -0.66
CA GLY A 125 8.27 4.97 -1.44
C GLY A 125 8.05 5.28 -2.93
N LEU A 126 6.94 4.79 -3.49
CA LEU A 126 6.52 5.13 -4.86
C LEU A 126 6.22 6.63 -5.02
N ALA A 127 5.60 7.27 -4.03
CA ALA A 127 5.38 8.71 -4.06
C ALA A 127 6.70 9.50 -4.07
N THR A 128 7.67 9.10 -3.23
CA THR A 128 9.04 9.66 -3.25
C THR A 128 9.72 9.46 -4.60
N LEU A 129 9.59 8.28 -5.21
CA LEU A 129 10.11 8.02 -6.56
C LEU A 129 9.48 8.94 -7.61
N THR A 130 8.16 9.13 -7.53
CA THR A 130 7.39 9.94 -8.48
C THR A 130 7.79 11.42 -8.38
N ASP A 131 7.91 11.95 -7.17
CA ASP A 131 8.37 13.33 -6.94
C ASP A 131 9.81 13.54 -7.43
N LEU A 132 10.70 12.58 -7.15
CA LEU A 132 12.07 12.64 -7.63
C LEU A 132 12.15 12.64 -9.16
N TRP A 133 11.35 11.81 -9.82
CA TRP A 133 11.28 11.77 -11.28
C TRP A 133 10.71 13.07 -11.85
N ALA A 134 9.65 13.61 -11.25
CA ALA A 134 9.10 14.91 -11.62
C ALA A 134 10.17 16.01 -11.52
N SER A 135 10.90 16.06 -10.39
CA SER A 135 11.98 17.02 -10.16
C SER A 135 13.10 16.94 -11.22
N PHE A 136 13.64 15.75 -11.48
CA PHE A 136 14.67 15.60 -12.51
C PHE A 136 14.18 15.88 -13.92
N THR A 137 12.88 15.69 -14.19
CA THR A 137 12.28 16.02 -15.48
C THR A 137 12.23 17.54 -15.69
N ARG A 138 11.86 18.31 -14.67
CA ARG A 138 11.86 19.79 -14.73
C ARG A 138 13.25 20.40 -14.92
N GLN A 139 14.27 19.77 -14.35
CA GLN A 139 15.66 20.24 -14.45
C GLN A 139 16.26 20.13 -15.86
N GLN A 140 15.61 19.42 -16.79
CA GLN A 140 16.13 19.24 -18.15
C GLN A 140 16.17 20.53 -18.99
N ASP A 141 15.46 21.58 -18.57
CA ASP A 141 15.43 22.89 -19.25
C ASP A 141 16.33 23.93 -18.60
N GLN A 142 16.93 23.62 -17.45
CA GLN A 142 17.84 24.54 -16.76
C GLN A 142 19.24 24.46 -17.38
N ASN A 143 19.92 25.60 -17.49
CA ASN A 143 21.34 25.60 -17.86
C ASN A 143 22.11 24.71 -16.88
N GLU A 144 23.11 23.95 -17.36
CA GLU A 144 23.89 23.02 -16.51
C GLU A 144 24.48 23.69 -15.24
N ASN A 145 24.70 25.01 -15.29
CA ASN A 145 25.20 25.82 -14.18
C ASN A 145 24.13 26.21 -13.12
N GLU A 146 22.84 25.97 -13.38
CA GLU A 146 21.70 26.30 -12.50
C GLU A 146 20.95 25.07 -11.96
N VAL A 147 21.37 23.86 -12.33
CA VAL A 147 20.75 22.61 -11.88
C VAL A 147 20.94 22.43 -10.37
N GLN A 148 19.92 22.81 -9.59
CA GLN A 148 19.89 22.52 -8.16
C GLN A 148 19.59 21.03 -7.97
N GLN A 149 20.54 20.27 -7.43
CA GLN A 149 20.25 18.89 -7.05
C GLN A 149 19.11 18.87 -6.01
N PRO A 150 18.21 17.88 -6.06
CA PRO A 150 17.21 17.69 -5.03
C PRO A 150 17.88 17.65 -3.66
N THR A 151 17.41 18.47 -2.71
CA THR A 151 18.04 18.62 -1.40
C THR A 151 17.86 17.39 -0.49
N ASN A 152 16.91 16.52 -0.81
CA ASN A 152 16.58 15.31 -0.05
C ASN A 152 16.63 14.07 -0.95
N LEU A 153 17.81 13.73 -1.47
CA LEU A 153 18.00 12.51 -2.26
C LEU A 153 17.91 11.27 -1.36
N PRO A 154 17.16 10.24 -1.77
CA PRO A 154 17.28 8.92 -1.17
C PRO A 154 18.70 8.37 -1.32
N ASP A 155 19.08 7.49 -0.40
CA ASP A 155 20.37 6.84 -0.43
C ASP A 155 20.41 5.75 -1.53
N PRO A 156 21.37 5.80 -2.47
CA PRO A 156 21.50 4.77 -3.51
C PRO A 156 21.70 3.36 -2.93
N ASP A 157 22.32 3.26 -1.74
CA ASP A 157 22.59 2.00 -1.06
C ASP A 157 21.52 1.64 -0.03
N GLU A 158 20.39 2.37 0.00
CA GLU A 158 19.28 2.11 0.95
C GLU A 158 18.90 0.62 1.00
N PRO A 159 18.72 -0.11 -0.13
CA PRO A 159 18.36 -1.53 -0.08
C PRO A 159 19.30 -2.41 0.76
N LEU A 160 20.59 -2.08 0.82
CA LEU A 160 21.59 -2.79 1.60
C LEU A 160 21.52 -2.46 3.10
N THR A 161 20.98 -1.30 3.45
CA THR A 161 20.97 -0.77 4.82
C THR A 161 19.59 -0.80 5.49
N ARG A 162 18.52 -1.23 4.79
CA ARG A 162 17.13 -1.19 5.29
C ARG A 162 16.93 -1.77 6.68
N THR A 163 17.45 -2.98 6.91
CA THR A 163 17.31 -3.67 8.20
C THR A 163 17.98 -2.89 9.32
N ALA A 164 19.18 -2.38 9.09
CA ALA A 164 19.93 -1.59 10.06
C ALA A 164 19.24 -0.25 10.34
N ARG A 165 18.76 0.45 9.30
CA ARG A 165 18.02 1.71 9.43
C ARG A 165 16.73 1.54 10.24
N LEU A 166 15.93 0.51 9.91
CA LEU A 166 14.71 0.21 10.64
C LEU A 166 15.01 -0.11 12.12
N ALA A 167 16.03 -0.94 12.38
CA ALA A 167 16.43 -1.27 13.75
C ALA A 167 16.87 -0.02 14.53
N ALA A 168 17.70 0.83 13.93
CA ALA A 168 18.14 2.08 14.54
C ALA A 168 16.97 3.03 14.83
N ALA A 169 16.07 3.22 13.87
CA ALA A 169 14.95 4.15 14.00
C ALA A 169 13.87 3.70 14.99
N THR A 170 13.77 2.40 15.28
CA THR A 170 12.88 1.91 16.34
C THR A 170 13.40 2.16 17.75
N ASN A 171 14.57 2.80 17.91
CA ASN A 171 15.24 3.01 19.19
C ASN A 171 15.17 1.74 20.04
N ALA A 172 15.68 0.62 19.51
CA ALA A 172 15.77 -0.63 20.24
C ALA A 172 16.79 -0.49 21.40
N ALA A 173 16.52 0.41 22.35
CA ALA A 173 16.94 0.26 23.72
C ALA A 173 16.58 -1.17 24.13
N ALA A 174 17.53 -1.80 24.80
CA ALA A 174 17.41 -3.15 25.32
C ALA A 174 16.25 -3.24 26.33
N ASP A 175 15.02 -3.34 25.83
CA ASP A 175 13.89 -3.82 26.61
C ASP A 175 14.07 -5.33 26.77
N PRO A 176 13.74 -5.89 27.95
CA PRO A 176 14.17 -7.22 28.35
C PRO A 176 13.71 -8.21 27.30
N GLU A 177 14.57 -9.19 27.00
CA GLU A 177 14.30 -10.28 26.06
C GLU A 177 12.80 -10.55 25.98
N ILE A 178 12.21 -10.41 24.78
CA ILE A 178 10.95 -11.05 24.46
C ILE A 178 11.18 -12.54 24.74
N THR A 179 10.86 -12.95 25.96
CA THR A 179 11.21 -14.25 26.53
C THR A 179 10.27 -15.31 25.99
N ASP A 180 9.08 -14.88 25.54
CA ASP A 180 8.14 -15.70 24.81
C ASP A 180 7.87 -15.17 23.40
N ILE A 181 8.55 -15.81 22.44
CA ILE A 181 8.34 -15.57 21.00
C ILE A 181 6.91 -15.89 20.59
N GLU A 182 6.26 -16.88 21.20
CA GLU A 182 4.92 -17.33 20.79
C GLU A 182 3.87 -16.27 21.11
N THR A 183 3.94 -15.62 22.27
CA THR A 183 3.07 -14.48 22.59
C THR A 183 3.23 -13.33 21.59
N SER A 184 4.46 -13.03 21.17
CA SER A 184 4.71 -11.99 20.16
C SER A 184 4.21 -12.41 18.78
N LEU A 185 4.44 -13.67 18.39
CA LEU A 185 3.90 -14.24 17.15
C LEU A 185 2.39 -14.17 17.13
N GLN A 186 1.73 -14.55 18.22
CA GLN A 186 0.28 -14.54 18.33
C GLN A 186 -0.27 -13.12 18.23
N ARG A 187 0.40 -12.12 18.83
CA ARG A 187 0.02 -10.71 18.68
C ARG A 187 -0.06 -10.28 17.22
N PHE A 188 0.98 -10.57 16.43
CA PHE A 188 1.01 -10.17 15.02
C PHE A 188 0.13 -11.07 14.13
N ARG A 189 -0.02 -12.35 14.49
CA ARG A 189 -0.99 -13.26 13.85
C ARG A 189 -2.44 -12.82 14.08
N ASN A 190 -2.76 -12.20 15.22
CA ASN A 190 -4.12 -11.71 15.51
C ASN A 190 -4.50 -10.52 14.61
N ASP A 191 -3.54 -9.64 14.31
CA ASP A 191 -3.72 -8.54 13.35
C ASP A 191 -3.68 -9.02 11.89
N ARG A 192 -3.35 -10.29 11.69
CA ARG A 192 -3.37 -10.94 10.40
C ARG A 192 -4.79 -11.29 9.96
N MET A 193 -4.93 -11.36 8.66
CA MET A 193 -6.09 -11.95 8.02
C MET A 193 -5.98 -13.48 8.16
N LEU A 194 -6.89 -14.13 8.88
CA LEU A 194 -6.84 -15.56 9.17
C LEU A 194 -8.13 -16.24 8.70
N GLU A 195 -8.01 -17.16 7.75
CA GLU A 195 -8.62 -18.49 7.86
C GLU A 195 -7.50 -19.49 7.52
N GLN A 196 -7.06 -20.26 8.52
CA GLN A 196 -6.24 -21.45 8.28
C GLN A 196 -6.99 -22.37 7.30
N ASP A 197 -6.24 -22.96 6.37
CA ASP A 197 -6.64 -24.10 5.55
C ASP A 197 -7.94 -23.94 4.75
N ILE A 198 -7.92 -23.01 3.80
CA ILE A 198 -8.89 -23.06 2.70
C ILE A 198 -8.13 -23.47 1.43
N ALA A 199 -8.31 -24.74 1.06
CA ALA A 199 -8.06 -25.21 -0.30
C ALA A 199 -8.66 -24.18 -1.25
N ALA A 200 -7.90 -23.74 -2.25
CA ALA A 200 -8.32 -22.75 -3.25
C ALA A 200 -9.80 -22.96 -3.55
N SER A 201 -10.66 -22.08 -3.02
CA SER A 201 -12.09 -22.15 -3.28
C SER A 201 -12.18 -22.22 -4.79
N THR A 202 -12.65 -23.35 -5.33
CA THR A 202 -13.03 -23.47 -6.73
C THR A 202 -13.96 -22.30 -6.98
N GLU A 203 -13.41 -21.31 -7.65
CA GLU A 203 -14.02 -20.10 -8.18
C GLU A 203 -15.33 -19.68 -7.50
N ASP A 204 -15.26 -18.65 -6.65
CA ASP A 204 -16.45 -17.80 -6.51
C ASP A 204 -16.72 -17.17 -7.88
N SER A 205 -17.49 -17.89 -8.71
CA SER A 205 -17.82 -17.57 -10.10
C SER A 205 -18.66 -16.30 -10.25
N ARG A 206 -19.00 -15.65 -9.12
CA ARG A 206 -19.68 -14.36 -9.11
C ARG A 206 -18.77 -13.30 -9.71
N LYS A 207 -19.23 -12.73 -10.83
CA LYS A 207 -18.59 -11.57 -11.47
C LYS A 207 -18.39 -10.45 -10.46
N LYS A 208 -17.15 -10.04 -10.24
CA LYS A 208 -16.75 -8.88 -9.43
C LYS A 208 -16.52 -7.70 -10.35
N THR A 209 -16.66 -6.48 -9.83
CA THR A 209 -16.39 -5.24 -10.59
C THR A 209 -15.74 -4.20 -9.70
N GLY A 210 -14.86 -3.38 -10.28
CA GLY A 210 -14.38 -2.14 -9.68
C GLY A 210 -15.32 -0.96 -9.98
N ARG A 211 -15.41 -0.01 -9.03
CA ARG A 211 -16.16 1.25 -9.15
C ARG A 211 -15.43 2.36 -8.36
N ILE A 212 -15.37 3.55 -8.94
CA ILE A 212 -14.97 4.78 -8.24
C ILE A 212 -16.22 5.43 -7.66
N PHE A 213 -16.11 5.87 -6.41
CA PHE A 213 -17.15 6.66 -5.73
C PHE A 213 -16.55 8.00 -5.32
N GLY A 214 -17.18 9.09 -5.77
CA GLY A 214 -16.82 10.44 -5.33
C GLY A 214 -17.49 10.78 -4.00
N PHE A 215 -16.72 11.35 -3.07
CA PHE A 215 -17.22 11.80 -1.77
C PHE A 215 -17.01 13.31 -1.62
N SER A 216 -18.07 14.03 -1.26
CA SER A 216 -18.00 15.48 -1.04
C SER A 216 -17.12 15.81 0.16
N SER A 217 -16.13 16.69 -0.04
CA SER A 217 -15.28 17.23 1.01
C SER A 217 -16.09 17.92 2.11
N ASP A 218 -17.10 18.69 1.74
CA ASP A 218 -17.94 19.42 2.70
C ASP A 218 -18.76 18.48 3.58
N LYS A 219 -19.32 17.41 3.01
CA LYS A 219 -20.05 16.40 3.79
C LYS A 219 -19.12 15.68 4.77
N LEU A 220 -17.89 15.37 4.36
CA LEU A 220 -16.90 14.73 5.23
C LEU A 220 -16.43 15.68 6.36
N LYS A 221 -16.22 16.96 6.05
CA LYS A 221 -15.89 18.00 7.05
C LYS A 221 -17.03 18.18 8.06
N TYR A 222 -18.27 18.27 7.58
CA TYR A 222 -19.45 18.36 8.44
C TYR A 222 -19.57 17.15 9.37
N ALA A 223 -19.44 15.92 8.82
CA ALA A 223 -19.47 14.71 9.64
C ALA A 223 -18.37 14.69 10.71
N LYS A 224 -17.16 15.16 10.37
CA LYS A 224 -16.05 15.28 11.31
C LYS A 224 -16.37 16.27 12.43
N GLN A 225 -16.97 17.41 12.11
CA GLN A 225 -17.40 18.41 13.11
C GLN A 225 -18.45 17.84 14.07
N VAL A 226 -19.51 17.23 13.54
CA VAL A 226 -20.58 16.62 14.36
C VAL A 226 -20.03 15.56 15.31
N LEU A 227 -19.12 14.71 14.83
CA LEU A 227 -18.47 13.70 15.68
C LEU A 227 -17.57 14.34 16.74
N ALA A 228 -16.77 15.34 16.36
CA ALA A 228 -15.88 16.03 17.29
C ALA A 228 -16.65 16.78 18.40
N SER A 229 -17.76 17.44 18.07
CA SER A 229 -18.64 18.12 19.05
C SER A 229 -19.25 17.15 20.07
N ASN A 230 -19.37 15.87 19.71
CA ASN A 230 -19.81 14.79 20.61
C ASN A 230 -18.65 14.07 21.32
N GLY A 231 -17.46 14.71 21.40
CA GLY A 231 -16.28 14.14 22.06
C GLY A 231 -15.64 12.97 21.32
N CYS A 232 -15.95 12.76 20.05
CA CYS A 232 -15.43 11.65 19.26
C CYS A 232 -14.18 12.08 18.47
N HIS A 233 -13.01 11.62 18.90
CA HIS A 233 -11.75 11.84 18.15
C HIS A 233 -11.68 10.92 16.92
N VAL A 234 -11.71 11.52 15.73
CA VAL A 234 -11.76 10.82 14.44
C VAL A 234 -10.97 11.55 13.34
N THR A 235 -10.58 10.82 12.30
CA THR A 235 -9.99 11.38 11.08
C THR A 235 -10.99 11.29 9.93
N THR A 236 -10.77 12.07 8.87
CA THR A 236 -11.58 11.94 7.65
C THR A 236 -11.55 10.50 7.11
N ASN A 237 -10.38 9.86 7.16
CA ASN A 237 -10.20 8.47 6.74
C ASN A 237 -11.00 7.49 7.61
N SER A 238 -11.06 7.68 8.94
CA SER A 238 -11.84 6.78 9.80
C SER A 238 -13.35 6.95 9.62
N ILE A 239 -13.83 8.16 9.34
CA ILE A 239 -15.24 8.43 9.01
C ILE A 239 -15.62 7.77 7.69
N LEU A 240 -14.81 7.97 6.65
CA LEU A 240 -15.05 7.40 5.32
C LEU A 240 -15.11 5.87 5.39
N ASN A 241 -14.14 5.25 6.06
CA ASN A 241 -14.11 3.80 6.23
C ASN A 241 -15.27 3.28 7.08
N ALA A 242 -15.65 3.97 8.16
CA ALA A 242 -16.82 3.60 8.96
C ALA A 242 -18.10 3.61 8.11
N MET A 243 -18.30 4.66 7.30
CA MET A 243 -19.42 4.78 6.38
C MET A 243 -19.46 3.64 5.35
N VAL A 244 -18.36 3.41 4.64
CA VAL A 244 -18.29 2.42 3.56
C VAL A 244 -18.45 1.02 4.13
N TRP A 245 -17.71 0.67 5.18
CA TRP A 245 -17.78 -0.64 5.80
C TRP A 245 -19.19 -0.96 6.32
N SER A 246 -19.83 -0.01 7.02
CA SER A 246 -21.19 -0.19 7.54
C SER A 246 -22.20 -0.43 6.41
N ASN A 247 -22.13 0.36 5.33
CA ASN A 247 -23.04 0.21 4.19
C ASN A 247 -22.82 -1.11 3.45
N VAL A 248 -21.56 -1.47 3.20
CA VAL A 248 -21.20 -2.74 2.53
C VAL A 248 -21.68 -3.91 3.37
N THR A 249 -21.42 -3.92 4.68
CA THR A 249 -21.85 -4.99 5.58
C THR A 249 -23.38 -5.09 5.62
N ARG A 250 -24.10 -3.97 5.78
CA ARG A 250 -25.57 -3.95 5.75
C ARG A 250 -26.13 -4.57 4.46
N VAL A 251 -25.64 -4.14 3.31
CA VAL A 251 -26.10 -4.65 1.99
C VAL A 251 -25.75 -6.12 1.81
N ARG A 252 -24.58 -6.56 2.27
CA ARG A 252 -24.18 -7.97 2.19
C ARG A 252 -25.07 -8.84 3.07
N LEU A 253 -25.35 -8.42 4.31
CA LEU A 253 -26.19 -9.18 5.23
C LEU A 253 -27.66 -9.21 4.78
N SER A 254 -28.21 -8.12 4.23
CA SER A 254 -29.60 -8.09 3.75
C SER A 254 -29.86 -8.99 2.55
N ARG A 255 -28.82 -9.38 1.81
CA ARG A 255 -28.91 -10.28 0.65
C ARG A 255 -28.67 -11.75 0.99
N ARG A 256 -28.37 -12.07 2.26
CA ARG A 256 -28.13 -13.45 2.69
C ARG A 256 -29.43 -14.14 3.02
N THR A 257 -29.50 -15.42 2.68
CA THR A 257 -30.55 -16.33 3.13
C THR A 257 -30.32 -16.81 4.56
N GLN A 258 -29.06 -16.87 5.00
CA GLN A 258 -28.65 -17.33 6.34
C GLN A 258 -27.64 -16.36 6.96
N PRO A 259 -27.73 -16.08 8.28
CA PRO A 259 -26.75 -15.25 8.96
C PRO A 259 -25.35 -15.89 8.88
N PRO A 260 -24.27 -15.09 8.83
CA PRO A 260 -22.93 -15.64 8.93
C PRO A 260 -22.71 -16.30 10.30
N PRO A 261 -21.84 -17.31 10.40
CA PRO A 261 -21.55 -18.00 11.67
C PRO A 261 -20.67 -17.16 12.63
N THR A 262 -20.48 -15.86 12.34
CA THR A 262 -19.73 -14.92 13.18
C THR A 262 -20.65 -13.78 13.63
N LEU A 263 -20.42 -13.27 14.83
CA LEU A 263 -21.13 -12.12 15.39
C LEU A 263 -20.41 -10.78 15.15
N SER A 264 -19.18 -10.83 14.65
CA SER A 264 -18.36 -9.66 14.33
C SER A 264 -17.80 -9.73 12.91
N ALA A 265 -17.47 -8.56 12.39
CA ALA A 265 -16.65 -8.41 11.20
C ALA A 265 -15.33 -7.74 11.58
N ARG A 266 -14.27 -8.09 10.83
CA ARG A 266 -12.95 -7.48 11.00
C ARG A 266 -12.69 -6.42 9.95
N PHE A 267 -12.22 -5.26 10.39
CA PHE A 267 -11.66 -4.22 9.55
C PHE A 267 -10.15 -4.29 9.59
N PHE A 268 -9.53 -4.34 8.42
CA PHE A 268 -8.09 -4.30 8.24
C PHE A 268 -7.70 -2.98 7.58
N GLN A 269 -6.64 -2.37 8.08
CA GLN A 269 -6.03 -1.20 7.45
C GLN A 269 -4.53 -1.35 7.33
N MET A 270 -4.01 -0.75 6.26
CA MET A 270 -2.60 -0.57 6.02
C MET A 270 -2.16 0.77 6.61
N VAL A 271 -1.23 0.73 7.55
CA VAL A 271 -0.75 1.91 8.29
C VAL A 271 0.70 2.15 7.93
N ASP A 272 1.02 3.35 7.42
CA ASP A 272 2.39 3.81 7.26
C ASP A 272 3.01 4.12 8.62
N GLY A 273 4.00 3.32 9.01
CA GLY A 273 4.73 3.44 10.26
C GLY A 273 5.82 4.51 10.25
N ARG A 274 6.19 5.07 9.08
CA ARG A 274 7.32 6.02 8.97
C ARG A 274 7.26 7.18 9.96
N ARG A 275 6.06 7.74 10.19
CA ARG A 275 5.88 8.86 11.13
C ARG A 275 6.35 8.54 12.55
N GLN A 276 6.29 7.26 12.96
CA GLN A 276 6.73 6.80 14.28
C GLN A 276 8.25 6.62 14.38
N LEU A 277 8.94 6.62 13.24
CA LEU A 277 10.37 6.37 13.11
C LEU A 277 11.15 7.63 12.68
N LEU A 278 10.47 8.77 12.59
CA LEU A 278 11.10 10.05 12.26
C LEU A 278 11.76 10.67 13.50
N PRO A 279 12.87 11.40 13.32
CA PRO A 279 13.57 11.67 12.03
C PRO A 279 14.51 10.55 11.57
N GLU A 280 14.83 9.57 12.42
CA GLU A 280 15.95 8.64 12.26
C GLU A 280 15.86 7.79 10.98
N ILE A 281 14.66 7.37 10.58
CA ILE A 281 14.45 6.55 9.38
C ILE A 281 14.90 7.25 8.09
N ASN A 282 14.93 8.58 8.09
CA ASN A 282 15.33 9.41 6.95
C ASN A 282 16.83 9.77 6.93
N ASN A 283 17.66 9.15 7.78
CA ASN A 283 19.10 9.32 7.75
C ASN A 283 19.76 8.15 6.98
N PRO A 284 20.68 8.38 6.03
CA PRO A 284 21.14 9.65 5.42
C PRO A 284 20.21 10.33 4.40
N GLY A 285 19.09 9.71 4.04
CA GLY A 285 18.12 10.30 3.12
C GLY A 285 16.74 9.64 3.25
N PRO A 286 15.71 10.17 2.58
CA PRO A 286 14.35 9.65 2.65
C PRO A 286 14.27 8.13 2.43
N TYR A 287 13.49 7.44 3.27
CA TYR A 287 13.34 5.99 3.20
C TYR A 287 12.26 5.55 2.20
N MET A 288 12.67 4.87 1.14
CA MET A 288 11.83 4.36 0.06
C MET A 288 11.33 2.93 0.28
N GLY A 289 11.92 2.16 1.18
CA GLY A 289 11.54 0.78 1.48
C GLY A 289 10.14 0.61 2.08
N ASN A 290 9.78 -0.60 2.52
CA ASN A 290 8.45 -0.86 3.09
C ASN A 290 8.41 -0.55 4.60
N VAL A 291 7.45 0.30 5.02
CA VAL A 291 7.10 0.51 6.45
C VAL A 291 5.57 0.49 6.63
N VAL A 292 4.87 -0.30 5.81
CA VAL A 292 3.43 -0.49 5.94
C VAL A 292 3.15 -1.72 6.81
N LEU A 293 2.39 -1.51 7.88
CA LEU A 293 1.99 -2.56 8.81
C LEU A 293 0.47 -2.75 8.73
N THR A 294 0.02 -4.00 8.88
CA THR A 294 -1.41 -4.29 9.00
C THR A 294 -1.86 -4.02 10.43
N SER A 295 -2.97 -3.30 10.57
CA SER A 295 -3.66 -3.16 11.85
C SER A 295 -5.13 -3.51 11.70
N SER A 296 -5.70 -4.14 12.71
CA SER A 296 -7.06 -4.65 12.64
C SER A 296 -7.95 -4.15 13.78
N ALA A 297 -9.26 -4.22 13.55
CA ALA A 297 -10.26 -4.07 14.58
C ALA A 297 -11.53 -4.86 14.29
N ASP A 298 -12.12 -5.43 15.34
CA ASP A 298 -13.37 -6.18 15.26
C ASP A 298 -14.55 -5.32 15.72
N VAL A 299 -15.65 -5.37 14.97
CA VAL A 299 -16.90 -4.67 15.30
C VAL A 299 -18.07 -5.64 15.14
N ALA A 300 -19.01 -5.60 16.08
CA ALA A 300 -20.22 -6.42 16.04
C ALA A 300 -21.04 -6.13 14.75
N LEU A 301 -21.59 -7.18 14.15
CA LEU A 301 -22.40 -7.06 12.93
C LEU A 301 -23.62 -6.17 13.14
N ASP A 302 -24.29 -6.27 14.29
CA ASP A 302 -25.47 -5.45 14.62
C ASP A 302 -25.12 -3.96 14.67
N THR A 303 -23.94 -3.61 15.20
CA THR A 303 -23.44 -2.23 15.19
C THR A 303 -23.23 -1.75 13.76
N LEU A 304 -22.59 -2.56 12.90
CA LEU A 304 -22.37 -2.21 11.48
C LEU A 304 -23.68 -2.05 10.71
N VAL A 305 -24.65 -2.93 10.92
CA VAL A 305 -25.96 -2.86 10.28
C VAL A 305 -26.72 -1.61 10.72
N THR A 306 -26.79 -1.37 12.03
CA THR A 306 -27.46 -0.21 12.61
C THR A 306 -26.83 1.09 12.09
N THR A 307 -25.50 1.20 12.14
CA THR A 307 -24.79 2.35 11.58
C THR A 307 -25.00 2.45 10.08
N GLY A 308 -25.11 1.34 9.33
CA GLY A 308 -25.34 1.35 7.88
C GLY A 308 -26.63 2.05 7.45
N HIS A 309 -27.59 2.25 8.35
CA HIS A 309 -28.80 3.05 8.11
C HIS A 309 -28.62 4.56 8.37
N PHE A 310 -27.40 5.03 8.65
CA PHE A 310 -27.18 6.43 8.98
C PHE A 310 -27.61 7.39 7.84
N ASN A 311 -28.04 8.58 8.23
CA ASN A 311 -28.27 9.72 7.35
C ASN A 311 -27.68 11.00 7.97
N TYR A 312 -27.94 12.15 7.36
CA TYR A 312 -27.40 13.44 7.82
C TYR A 312 -27.84 13.83 9.24
N LEU A 313 -28.96 13.32 9.73
CA LEU A 313 -29.45 13.55 11.10
C LEU A 313 -28.84 12.60 12.12
N SER A 314 -28.29 11.47 11.68
CA SER A 314 -27.83 10.38 12.55
C SER A 314 -26.34 10.07 12.39
N ILE A 315 -25.53 11.08 12.03
CA ILE A 315 -24.08 10.96 11.85
C ILE A 315 -23.39 10.36 13.08
N SER A 316 -23.88 10.68 14.28
CA SER A 316 -23.34 10.17 15.55
C SER A 316 -23.38 8.63 15.66
N LEU A 317 -24.22 7.94 14.88
CA LEU A 317 -24.22 6.48 14.80
C LEU A 317 -22.90 5.90 14.28
N MET A 318 -22.09 6.69 13.58
CA MET A 318 -20.76 6.27 13.11
C MET A 318 -19.69 6.31 14.21
N ALA A 319 -19.96 6.97 15.34
CA ALA A 319 -18.95 7.20 16.37
C ALA A 319 -18.27 5.92 16.90
N PRO A 320 -19.00 4.84 17.24
CA PRO A 320 -18.36 3.62 17.75
C PRO A 320 -17.37 3.01 16.74
N ILE A 321 -17.75 2.96 15.46
CA ILE A 321 -16.96 2.35 14.39
C ILE A 321 -15.76 3.23 14.03
N ALA A 322 -15.99 4.54 13.89
CA ALA A 322 -14.92 5.49 13.55
C ALA A 322 -13.85 5.57 14.66
N ARG A 323 -14.23 5.44 15.94
CA ARG A 323 -13.27 5.37 17.06
C ARG A 323 -12.45 4.09 17.03
N VAL A 324 -13.09 2.95 16.74
CA VAL A 324 -12.41 1.66 16.68
C VAL A 324 -11.38 1.64 15.54
N ILE A 325 -11.74 2.16 14.36
CA ILE A 325 -10.81 2.33 13.22
C ILE A 325 -9.67 3.29 13.57
N TYR A 326 -9.98 4.43 14.20
CA TYR A 326 -8.97 5.39 14.64
C TYR A 326 -8.02 4.77 15.67
N GLY A 327 -8.55 4.07 16.68
CA GLY A 327 -7.77 3.36 17.69
C GLY A 327 -6.83 2.31 17.09
N ALA A 328 -7.31 1.53 16.11
CA ALA A 328 -6.46 0.56 15.42
C ALA A 328 -5.27 1.24 14.71
N SER A 329 -5.47 2.38 14.03
CA SER A 329 -4.36 3.09 13.38
C SER A 329 -3.27 3.54 14.35
N ARG A 330 -3.64 3.78 15.62
CA ARG A 330 -2.70 4.18 16.69
C ARG A 330 -1.97 3.01 17.35
N LYS A 331 -2.33 1.75 17.05
CA LYS A 331 -1.61 0.57 17.55
C LYS A 331 -0.19 0.47 16.97
N VAL A 332 0.03 1.04 15.78
CA VAL A 332 1.33 1.05 15.11
C VAL A 332 2.18 2.17 15.72
N THR A 333 2.91 1.81 16.79
CA THR A 333 3.90 2.66 17.46
C THR A 333 5.32 2.23 17.06
N SER A 334 6.34 3.02 17.43
CA SER A 334 7.75 2.62 17.22
C SER A 334 8.06 1.28 17.90
N GLU A 335 7.55 1.06 19.12
CA GLU A 335 7.66 -0.20 19.85
C GLU A 335 6.98 -1.38 19.12
N TYR A 336 5.80 -1.15 18.52
CA TYR A 336 5.11 -2.17 17.73
C TYR A 336 5.95 -2.58 16.52
N ILE A 337 6.52 -1.60 15.81
CA ILE A 337 7.39 -1.83 14.64
C ILE A 337 8.65 -2.58 15.07
N GLY A 338 9.32 -2.15 16.14
CA GLY A 338 10.50 -2.83 16.68
C GLY A 338 10.21 -4.27 17.10
N GLY A 339 9.07 -4.50 17.77
CA GLY A 339 8.60 -5.84 18.11
C GLY A 339 8.36 -6.71 16.87
N PHE A 340 7.72 -6.16 15.84
CA PHE A 340 7.46 -6.86 14.58
C PHE A 340 8.77 -7.29 13.89
N LEU A 341 9.75 -6.38 13.82
CA LEU A 341 11.07 -6.68 13.24
C LEU A 341 11.81 -7.78 14.01
N LYS A 342 11.80 -7.72 15.35
CA LYS A 342 12.39 -8.77 16.20
C LYS A 342 11.72 -10.12 15.98
N THR A 343 10.39 -10.15 15.83
CA THR A 343 9.66 -11.39 15.53
C THR A 343 9.96 -11.89 14.11
N LEU A 344 10.05 -10.99 13.12
CA LEU A 344 10.36 -11.32 11.73
C LEU A 344 11.73 -12.00 11.58
N GLN A 345 12.72 -11.59 12.38
CA GLN A 345 14.05 -12.22 12.39
C GLN A 345 14.07 -13.64 12.97
N LYS A 346 13.07 -14.01 13.77
CA LYS A 346 13.01 -15.29 14.48
C LYS A 346 12.07 -16.31 13.82
N VAL A 347 11.20 -15.89 12.89
CA VAL A 347 10.30 -16.82 12.18
C VAL A 347 11.01 -17.55 11.04
N GLU A 348 10.71 -18.83 10.88
CA GLU A 348 11.19 -19.63 9.75
C GLU A 348 10.54 -19.19 8.44
N ASP A 349 9.21 -18.96 8.45
CA ASP A 349 8.45 -18.45 7.31
C ASP A 349 7.97 -17.02 7.57
N PRO A 350 8.59 -15.99 6.96
CA PRO A 350 8.12 -14.60 7.02
C PRO A 350 6.68 -14.42 6.50
N ARG A 351 6.23 -15.30 5.60
CA ARG A 351 4.83 -15.32 5.14
C ARG A 351 3.88 -15.74 6.25
N SER A 352 4.33 -16.16 7.43
CA SER A 352 3.47 -16.36 8.60
C SER A 352 3.03 -15.04 9.25
N LEU A 353 3.71 -13.93 8.97
CA LEU A 353 3.49 -12.59 9.55
C LEU A 353 2.89 -11.57 8.56
N GLY A 354 2.78 -11.90 7.28
CA GLY A 354 2.37 -10.97 6.22
C GLY A 354 0.86 -10.63 6.21
N ILE A 355 0.34 -10.09 5.12
CA ILE A 355 -1.10 -9.96 4.91
C ILE A 355 -1.65 -11.39 4.68
N GLY A 356 -2.79 -11.78 5.26
CA GLY A 356 -3.38 -13.12 5.06
C GLY A 356 -4.66 -13.07 4.20
N CYS A 357 -5.71 -13.85 4.52
CA CYS A 357 -6.97 -13.88 3.76
C CYS A 357 -8.21 -13.36 4.55
N MET A 358 -9.10 -12.63 3.86
CA MET A 358 -10.38 -12.19 4.46
C MET A 358 -11.24 -13.42 4.74
N SER A 359 -12.10 -13.39 5.75
CA SER A 359 -13.01 -14.51 5.98
C SER A 359 -13.86 -14.79 4.74
N ARG A 360 -14.08 -16.07 4.46
CA ARG A 360 -15.03 -16.56 3.45
C ARG A 360 -16.46 -16.09 3.70
N HIS A 361 -16.75 -15.61 4.92
CA HIS A 361 -18.03 -15.03 5.26
C HIS A 361 -18.27 -13.69 4.55
N GLY A 362 -17.24 -13.04 4.00
CA GLY A 362 -17.40 -11.82 3.21
C GLY A 362 -17.96 -10.64 4.02
N VAL A 363 -17.84 -10.66 5.34
CA VAL A 363 -18.26 -9.52 6.20
C VAL A 363 -17.10 -8.59 6.53
N ASP A 364 -15.87 -9.08 6.36
CA ASP A 364 -14.67 -8.29 6.61
C ASP A 364 -14.49 -7.19 5.56
N PHE A 365 -13.64 -6.22 5.90
CA PHE A 365 -13.30 -5.10 5.04
C PHE A 365 -11.82 -4.76 5.15
N ILE A 366 -11.17 -4.52 4.02
CA ILE A 366 -9.77 -4.11 3.95
C ILE A 366 -9.69 -2.72 3.30
N SER A 367 -8.90 -1.84 3.88
CA SER A 367 -8.68 -0.49 3.38
C SER A 367 -7.19 -0.16 3.32
N THR A 368 -6.76 0.32 2.17
CA THR A 368 -5.47 0.99 1.98
C THR A 368 -5.76 2.42 1.55
N SER A 369 -5.15 3.40 2.21
CA SER A 369 -5.37 4.81 1.91
C SER A 369 -4.09 5.43 1.37
N VAL A 370 -4.18 6.02 0.18
CA VAL A 370 -3.11 6.80 -0.46
C VAL A 370 -3.43 8.30 -0.45
N ALA A 371 -4.40 8.74 0.37
CA ALA A 371 -4.93 10.10 0.36
C ALA A 371 -3.91 11.19 0.71
N ASN A 372 -2.81 10.82 1.39
CA ASN A 372 -1.73 11.73 1.76
C ASN A 372 -0.52 11.63 0.83
N ALA A 373 -0.58 10.80 -0.21
CA ALA A 373 0.52 10.69 -1.16
C ALA A 373 0.50 11.89 -2.13
N PRO A 374 1.64 12.58 -2.34
CA PRO A 374 1.73 13.82 -3.13
C PRO A 374 1.67 13.60 -4.66
N PHE A 375 0.97 12.57 -5.15
CA PHE A 375 0.94 12.24 -6.58
C PHE A 375 0.41 13.39 -7.45
N TYR A 376 -0.52 14.19 -6.92
CA TYR A 376 -1.09 15.34 -7.64
C TYR A 376 -0.19 16.59 -7.62
N GLU A 377 0.86 16.59 -6.80
CA GLU A 377 1.84 17.69 -6.70
C GLU A 377 3.04 17.44 -7.62
N CYS A 378 3.17 16.22 -8.15
CA CYS A 378 4.25 15.81 -9.03
C CYS A 378 4.06 16.39 -10.44
N ASP A 379 4.65 17.56 -10.69
CA ASP A 379 4.68 18.20 -11.99
C ASP A 379 5.91 17.78 -12.82
N PHE A 380 5.71 17.13 -13.96
CA PHE A 380 6.79 16.63 -14.80
C PHE A 380 7.35 17.65 -15.81
N GLY A 381 7.04 18.94 -15.69
CA GLY A 381 7.67 19.99 -16.52
C GLY A 381 6.70 20.78 -17.36
#